data_AF-A0A849MIW0-F1
#
_entry.id   AF-A0A849MIW0-F1
#
_cell.length_a   1.000
_cell.length_b   1.000
_cell.length_c   1.000
_cell.angle_alpha   90.00
_cell.angle_beta   90.00
_cell.angle_gamma   90.00
#
_symmetry.space_group_name_H-M   'P 1'
#
loop_
_entity.id
_entity.type
_entity.pdbx_description
1 polymer ?
#
loop_
_entity_poly.entity_id
_entity_poly.type
_entity_poly.pdbx_seq_one_letter_code
_entity_poly.pdbx_strand_id
1 'polypeptide(L)'
;MDRIVGMVLPTTMLFVGFFFLFCIIFFWQKRINKRKNPLTLELLRVPGESLLNQIDELSIDLFGMLVITFVTPLLFVSIHLSESYIGGMPETIGRLVINLLAMFILTIYCGNKSLSILKDRENKRLGYDAERATG
;
A
#
# COMPACT_ATOMS: atom_id res chain seq x y z
N MET A 1 -22.74 -7.47 -28.00
CA MET A 1 -21.74 -6.50 -27.48
C MET A 1 -21.39 -6.75 -26.01
N ASP A 2 -22.17 -7.56 -25.29
CA ASP A 2 -22.05 -7.79 -23.84
C ASP A 2 -20.77 -8.48 -23.39
N ARG A 3 -20.20 -9.38 -24.22
CA ARG A 3 -18.96 -10.11 -23.88
C ARG A 3 -17.70 -9.23 -23.92
N ILE A 4 -17.67 -8.20 -24.76
CA ILE A 4 -16.50 -7.30 -24.86
C ILE A 4 -16.51 -6.33 -23.68
N VAL A 5 -17.68 -5.80 -23.31
CA VAL A 5 -17.84 -4.92 -22.14
C VAL A 5 -17.48 -5.66 -20.85
N GLY A 6 -17.97 -6.90 -20.67
CA GLY A 6 -17.66 -7.74 -19.50
C GLY A 6 -16.20 -8.21 -19.40
N MET A 7 -15.37 -8.03 -20.44
CA MET A 7 -13.95 -8.41 -20.44
C MET A 7 -13.01 -7.19 -20.42
N VAL A 8 -13.40 -6.09 -21.08
CA VAL A 8 -12.65 -4.83 -21.15
C VAL A 8 -12.78 -4.01 -19.85
N LEU A 9 -13.91 -4.10 -19.14
CA LEU A 9 -14.11 -3.41 -17.86
C LEU A 9 -13.23 -3.92 -16.71
N PRO A 10 -13.18 -5.24 -16.40
CA PRO A 10 -12.33 -5.73 -15.31
C PRO A 10 -10.84 -5.56 -15.64
N THR A 11 -10.46 -5.67 -16.91
CA THR A 11 -9.06 -5.45 -17.33
C THR A 11 -8.66 -3.98 -17.18
N THR A 12 -9.48 -3.02 -17.61
CA THR A 12 -9.18 -1.59 -17.42
C THR A 12 -9.13 -1.20 -15.95
N MET A 13 -10.02 -1.75 -15.10
CA MET A 13 -9.94 -1.58 -13.64
C MET A 13 -8.63 -2.08 -13.05
N LEU A 14 -8.15 -3.24 -13.47
CA LEU A 14 -6.84 -3.77 -13.05
C LEU A 14 -5.72 -2.82 -13.47
N PHE A 15 -5.69 -2.36 -14.72
CA PHE A 15 -4.66 -1.44 -15.19
C PHE A 15 -4.66 -0.12 -14.41
N VAL A 16 -5.82 0.43 -14.04
CA VAL A 16 -5.91 1.63 -13.19
C VAL A 16 -5.35 1.34 -11.78
N GLY A 17 -5.73 0.22 -11.17
CA GLY A 17 -5.19 -0.18 -9.86
C GLY A 17 -3.67 -0.37 -9.87
N PHE A 18 -3.15 -1.08 -10.88
CA PHE A 18 -1.71 -1.29 -11.08
C PHE A 18 -0.97 0.03 -11.40
N PHE A 19 -1.58 0.95 -12.15
CA PHE A 19 -0.99 2.25 -12.45
C PHE A 19 -0.86 3.14 -11.19
N PHE A 20 -1.88 3.16 -10.33
CA PHE A 20 -1.82 3.87 -9.05
C PHE A 20 -0.78 3.25 -8.10
N LEU A 21 -0.71 1.91 -8.06
CA LEU A 21 0.34 1.19 -7.32
C LEU A 21 1.74 1.52 -7.85
N PHE A 22 1.93 1.53 -9.17
CA PHE A 22 3.18 1.90 -9.80
C PHE A 22 3.59 3.32 -9.40
N CYS A 23 2.65 4.27 -9.41
CA CYS A 23 2.90 5.62 -8.92
C CYS A 23 3.37 5.62 -7.46
N ILE A 24 2.66 4.92 -6.57
CA ILE A 24 3.02 4.84 -5.15
C ILE A 24 4.43 4.26 -4.97
N ILE A 25 4.73 3.12 -5.60
CA ILE A 25 6.04 2.46 -5.52
C ILE A 25 7.14 3.35 -6.11
N PHE A 26 6.90 3.99 -7.25
CA PHE A 26 7.87 4.89 -7.90
C PHE A 26 8.20 6.10 -7.01
N PHE A 27 7.18 6.74 -6.42
CA PHE A 27 7.38 7.81 -5.45
C PHE A 27 8.13 7.33 -4.20
N TRP A 28 7.88 6.09 -3.79
CA TRP A 28 8.50 5.49 -2.62
C TRP A 28 9.97 5.15 -2.84
N GLN A 29 10.30 4.53 -3.97
CA GLN A 29 11.67 4.17 -4.36
C GLN A 29 12.54 5.40 -4.56
N LYS A 30 11.97 6.48 -5.11
CA LYS A 30 12.65 7.78 -5.25
C LYS A 30 13.03 8.40 -3.91
N ARG A 31 12.31 8.07 -2.82
CA ARG A 31 12.66 8.47 -1.44
C ARG A 31 13.66 7.50 -0.77
N ILE A 32 13.58 6.21 -1.05
CA ILE A 32 14.45 5.18 -0.45
C ILE A 32 15.91 5.32 -0.94
N ASN A 33 16.13 5.68 -2.22
CA ASN A 33 17.47 5.81 -2.80
C ASN A 33 18.35 6.92 -2.18
N LYS A 34 17.85 7.66 -1.19
CA LYS A 34 18.62 8.68 -0.44
C LYS A 34 19.14 8.22 0.92
N ARG A 35 18.89 6.99 1.39
CA ARG A 35 19.25 6.58 2.77
C ARG A 35 20.17 5.36 2.83
N LYS A 36 21.48 5.60 2.84
CA LYS A 36 22.49 4.62 3.26
C LYS A 36 22.46 4.52 4.79
N ASN A 37 22.35 3.32 5.35
CA ASN A 37 22.54 3.09 6.80
C ASN A 37 23.88 2.40 7.03
N PRO A 38 24.85 3.01 7.73
CA PRO A 38 26.10 2.37 8.06
C PRO A 38 26.05 1.71 9.45
N LEU A 39 26.46 0.44 9.45
CA LEU A 39 27.14 -0.30 10.52
C LEU A 39 26.35 -0.72 11.76
N THR A 40 26.07 -2.02 11.78
CA THR A 40 25.82 -2.94 12.88
C THR A 40 27.07 -3.11 13.75
N LEU A 41 27.01 -2.87 15.06
CA LEU A 41 28.02 -3.36 16.01
C LEU A 41 27.38 -3.55 17.39
N GLU A 42 27.63 -4.73 17.96
CA GLU A 42 27.12 -5.26 19.23
C GLU A 42 27.59 -4.45 20.44
N LEU A 43 26.62 -4.01 21.25
CA LEU A 43 26.79 -3.62 22.66
C LEU A 43 25.64 -4.30 23.44
N LEU A 44 25.90 -4.74 24.68
CA LEU A 44 24.99 -5.55 25.52
C LEU A 44 23.59 -4.94 25.78
N ARG A 45 23.37 -3.67 25.41
CA ARG A 45 22.09 -3.06 25.00
C ARG A 45 22.45 -1.82 24.17
N VAL A 46 22.06 -1.75 22.89
CA VAL A 46 22.44 -0.62 22.02
C VAL A 46 21.56 0.60 22.35
N PRO A 47 22.12 1.82 22.54
CA PRO A 47 21.29 3.02 22.63
C PRO A 47 20.41 3.15 21.38
N GLY A 48 19.12 3.44 21.57
CA GLY A 48 18.13 3.48 20.48
C GLY A 48 17.52 2.12 20.09
N GLU A 49 17.76 1.03 20.81
CA GLU A 49 17.12 -0.29 20.59
C GLU A 49 15.57 -0.22 20.56
N SER A 50 14.97 0.53 21.49
CA SER A 50 13.51 0.72 21.51
C SER A 50 12.99 1.47 20.28
N LEU A 51 13.76 2.43 19.76
CA LEU A 51 13.42 3.16 18.54
C LEU A 51 13.62 2.30 17.30
N LEU A 52 14.66 1.46 17.28
CA LEU A 52 14.90 0.49 16.22
C LEU A 52 13.72 -0.50 16.11
N ASN A 53 13.30 -1.09 17.23
CA ASN A 53 12.15 -2.01 17.27
C ASN A 53 10.87 -1.34 16.75
N GLN A 54 10.62 -0.08 17.14
CA GLN A 54 9.47 0.66 16.62
C GLN A 54 9.58 1.01 15.12
N ILE A 55 10.77 1.21 14.59
CA ILE A 55 11.00 1.42 13.15
C ILE A 55 10.72 0.14 12.37
N ASP A 56 11.10 -1.02 12.92
CA ASP A 56 10.85 -2.32 12.33
C ASP A 56 9.36 -2.68 12.35
N GLU A 57 8.67 -2.44 13.47
CA GLU A 57 7.20 -2.57 13.56
C GLU A 57 6.50 -1.69 12.51
N LEU A 58 6.87 -0.42 12.39
CA LEU A 58 6.31 0.47 11.35
C LEU A 58 6.65 -0.01 9.92
N SER A 59 7.77 -0.72 9.75
CA SER A 59 8.13 -1.30 8.45
C SER A 59 7.24 -2.50 8.10
N ILE A 60 6.89 -3.33 9.09
CA ILE A 60 5.93 -4.43 8.95
C ILE A 60 4.53 -3.87 8.65
N ASP A 61 4.09 -2.85 9.37
CA ASP A 61 2.79 -2.19 9.13
C ASP A 61 2.70 -1.61 7.72
N LEU A 62 3.77 -0.98 7.26
CA LEU A 62 3.85 -0.42 5.92
C LEU A 62 3.82 -1.50 4.85
N PHE A 63 4.53 -2.61 5.06
CA PHE A 63 4.46 -3.77 4.18
C PHE A 63 3.04 -4.34 4.13
N GLY A 64 2.37 -4.48 5.28
CA GLY A 64 0.96 -4.88 5.36
C GLY A 64 0.05 -3.96 4.54
N MET A 65 0.24 -2.64 4.64
CA MET A 65 -0.53 -1.68 3.85
C MET A 65 -0.28 -1.78 2.34
N LEU A 66 0.96 -2.04 1.92
CA LEU A 66 1.27 -2.30 0.51
C LEU A 66 0.60 -3.57 0.00
N VAL A 67 0.62 -4.66 0.79
CA VAL A 67 -0.07 -5.91 0.45
C VAL A 67 -1.57 -5.70 0.33
N ILE A 68 -2.20 -5.00 1.29
CA ILE A 68 -3.63 -4.68 1.23
C ILE A 68 -3.94 -3.86 -0.02
N THR A 69 -3.11 -2.87 -0.36
CA THR A 69 -3.28 -2.06 -1.57
C THR A 69 -3.20 -2.91 -2.84
N PHE A 70 -2.36 -3.95 -2.86
CA PHE A 70 -2.25 -4.88 -3.99
C PHE A 70 -3.43 -5.85 -4.10
N VAL A 71 -3.87 -6.39 -2.96
CA VAL A 71 -4.92 -7.42 -2.90
C VAL A 71 -6.31 -6.81 -3.13
N THR A 72 -6.54 -5.56 -2.70
CA THR A 72 -7.84 -4.87 -2.82
C THR A 72 -8.40 -4.85 -4.26
N PRO A 73 -7.69 -4.36 -5.29
CA PRO A 73 -8.23 -4.35 -6.65
C PRO A 73 -8.50 -5.77 -7.19
N LEU A 74 -7.65 -6.74 -6.84
CA LEU A 74 -7.86 -8.15 -7.21
C LEU A 74 -9.14 -8.71 -6.59
N LEU A 75 -9.40 -8.40 -5.31
CA LEU A 75 -10.62 -8.80 -4.63
C LEU A 75 -11.87 -8.18 -5.27
N PHE A 76 -11.84 -6.88 -5.56
CA PHE A 76 -12.97 -6.19 -6.19
C PHE A 76 -13.31 -6.78 -7.56
N VAL A 77 -12.30 -7.09 -8.38
CA VAL A 77 -12.50 -7.74 -9.67
C VAL A 77 -13.04 -9.16 -9.50
N SER A 78 -12.51 -9.91 -8.53
CA SER A 78 -12.96 -11.29 -8.27
C SER A 78 -14.42 -11.33 -7.79
N ILE A 79 -14.81 -10.40 -6.91
CA ILE A 79 -16.20 -10.26 -6.45
C ILE A 79 -17.10 -9.90 -7.62
N HIS A 80 -16.71 -8.89 -8.41
CA HIS A 80 -17.49 -8.47 -9.57
C HIS A 80 -17.69 -9.60 -10.58
N LEU A 81 -16.63 -10.35 -10.87
CA LEU A 81 -16.69 -11.49 -11.77
C LEU A 81 -17.57 -12.61 -11.22
N SER A 82 -17.47 -12.90 -9.91
CA SER A 82 -18.30 -13.90 -9.23
C SER A 82 -19.79 -13.53 -9.32
N GLU A 83 -20.16 -12.28 -9.04
CA GLU A 83 -21.55 -11.82 -9.12
C GLU A 83 -22.10 -11.86 -10.55
N SER A 84 -21.32 -11.44 -11.54
CA SER A 84 -21.75 -11.41 -12.94
C SER A 84 -21.82 -12.81 -13.56
N TYR A 85 -20.81 -13.67 -13.35
CA TYR A 85 -20.70 -14.97 -14.04
C TYR A 85 -21.30 -16.14 -13.27
N ILE A 86 -21.26 -16.13 -11.93
CA ILE A 86 -21.79 -17.20 -11.08
C ILE A 86 -23.19 -16.83 -10.57
N GLY A 87 -23.39 -15.58 -10.16
CA GLY A 87 -24.66 -15.09 -9.64
C GLY A 87 -25.70 -14.73 -10.71
N GLY A 88 -25.29 -14.61 -11.98
CA GLY A 88 -26.18 -14.22 -13.08
C GLY A 88 -26.76 -12.81 -12.93
N MET A 89 -26.17 -11.95 -12.08
CA MET A 89 -26.66 -10.60 -11.85
C MET A 89 -26.34 -9.68 -13.03
N PRO A 90 -27.33 -8.94 -13.57
CA PRO A 90 -27.11 -8.06 -14.71
C PRO A 90 -26.09 -6.97 -14.39
N GLU A 91 -25.18 -6.69 -15.33
CA GLU A 91 -24.17 -5.63 -15.18
C GLU A 91 -24.81 -4.25 -15.34
N THR A 92 -25.36 -3.73 -14.25
CA THR A 92 -25.94 -2.38 -14.21
C THR A 92 -24.86 -1.33 -14.00
N ILE A 93 -24.98 -0.18 -14.70
CA ILE A 93 -24.11 0.98 -14.56
C ILE A 93 -23.97 1.43 -13.08
N GLY A 94 -25.07 1.38 -12.31
CA GLY A 94 -25.04 1.72 -10.88
C GLY A 94 -24.09 0.85 -10.05
N ARG A 95 -24.05 -0.47 -10.29
CA ARG A 95 -23.14 -1.39 -9.59
C ARG A 95 -21.68 -1.07 -9.93
N LEU A 96 -21.40 -0.74 -11.20
CA LEU A 96 -20.07 -0.35 -11.65
C LEU A 96 -19.60 0.94 -10.96
N VAL A 97 -20.45 1.96 -10.92
CA VAL A 97 -20.11 3.23 -10.26
C VAL A 97 -19.83 3.00 -8.77
N ILE A 98 -20.67 2.21 -8.08
CA ILE A 98 -20.47 1.90 -6.65
C ILE A 98 -19.14 1.16 -6.42
N ASN A 99 -18.83 0.15 -7.25
CA ASN A 99 -17.58 -0.60 -7.12
C ASN A 99 -16.34 0.26 -7.40
N LEU A 100 -16.40 1.13 -8.42
CA LEU A 100 -15.33 2.10 -8.71
C LEU A 100 -15.13 3.07 -7.55
N LEU A 101 -16.22 3.60 -7.01
CA LEU A 101 -16.18 4.58 -5.93
C LEU A 101 -15.63 3.95 -4.64
N ALA A 102 -16.06 2.73 -4.31
CA ALA A 102 -15.53 1.96 -3.18
C ALA A 102 -14.02 1.65 -3.33
N MET A 103 -13.59 1.20 -4.52
CA MET A 103 -12.18 0.97 -4.81
C MET A 103 -11.36 2.26 -4.67
N PHE A 104 -11.88 3.37 -5.19
CA PHE A 104 -11.21 4.67 -5.13
C PHE A 104 -11.03 5.17 -3.69
N ILE A 105 -12.10 5.08 -2.87
CA ILE A 105 -12.04 5.44 -1.44
C ILE A 105 -11.00 4.59 -0.71
N LEU A 106 -11.03 3.27 -0.90
CA LEU A 106 -10.08 2.37 -0.24
C LEU A 106 -8.63 2.66 -0.66
N THR A 107 -8.41 2.97 -1.93
CA THR A 107 -7.07 3.31 -2.44
C THR A 107 -6.54 4.59 -1.82
N ILE A 108 -7.38 5.63 -1.73
CA ILE A 108 -7.01 6.89 -1.06
C ILE A 108 -6.71 6.65 0.42
N TYR A 109 -7.55 5.85 1.10
CA TYR A 109 -7.35 5.52 2.50
C TYR A 109 -6.01 4.80 2.73
N CYS A 110 -5.71 3.76 1.95
CA CYS A 110 -4.45 3.00 2.05
C CYS A 110 -3.23 3.88 1.74
N GLY A 111 -3.34 4.75 0.73
CA GLY A 111 -2.29 5.72 0.39
C GLY A 111 -2.01 6.70 1.53
N ASN A 112 -3.05 7.33 2.09
CA ASN A 112 -2.92 8.27 3.20
C ASN A 112 -2.35 7.59 4.45
N LYS A 113 -2.82 6.38 4.77
CA LYS A 113 -2.31 5.61 5.92
C LYS A 113 -0.83 5.25 5.75
N SER A 114 -0.44 4.82 4.55
CA SER A 114 0.96 4.52 4.22
C SER A 114 1.87 5.75 4.37
N LEU A 115 1.39 6.93 3.94
CA LEU A 115 2.12 8.19 4.11
C LEU A 115 2.28 8.57 5.59
N SER A 116 1.25 8.34 6.42
CA SER A 116 1.34 8.56 7.88
C SER A 116 2.40 7.67 8.51
N ILE A 117 2.35 6.36 8.24
CA ILE A 117 3.32 5.38 8.77
C ILE A 117 4.75 5.77 8.36
N LEU A 118 4.93 6.25 7.13
CA LEU A 118 6.23 6.71 6.64
C LEU A 118 6.77 7.93 7.39
N LYS A 119 5.90 8.89 7.69
CA LYS A 119 6.27 10.09 8.44
C LYS A 119 6.68 9.71 9.87
N ASP A 120 5.94 8.81 10.50
CA ASP A 120 6.23 8.32 11.85
C ASP A 120 7.56 7.57 11.88
N ARG A 121 7.83 6.74 10.85
CA ARG A 121 9.10 6.02 10.69
C ARG A 121 10.28 6.97 10.52
N GLU A 122 10.10 8.04 9.76
CA GLU A 122 11.13 9.07 9.57
C GLU A 122 11.45 9.82 10.86
N ASN A 123 10.43 10.22 11.62
CA ASN A 123 10.61 10.89 12.91
C ASN A 123 11.35 10.00 13.93
N LYS A 124 10.96 8.73 14.05
CA LYS A 124 11.64 7.79 14.96
C LYS A 124 13.08 7.51 14.54
N ARG A 125 13.35 7.50 13.24
CA ARG A 125 14.72 7.34 12.72
C ARG A 125 15.60 8.56 13.05
N LEU A 126 15.06 9.78 12.96
CA LEU A 126 15.79 10.98 13.39
C LEU A 126 16.10 10.93 14.90
N GLY A 127 15.17 10.45 15.72
CA GLY A 127 15.41 10.23 17.15
C GLY A 127 16.50 9.19 17.41
N TYR A 128 16.47 8.08 16.67
CA TYR A 128 17.49 7.03 16.76
C TYR A 128 18.88 7.57 16.40
N ASP A 129 18.98 8.32 15.31
CA ASP A 129 20.25 8.93 14.87
C ASP A 129 20.77 9.95 15.90
N ALA A 130 19.88 10.69 16.56
CA ALA A 130 20.25 11.63 17.64
C ALA A 130 20.75 10.91 18.89
N GLU A 131 20.03 9.88 19.38
CA GLU A 131 20.45 9.10 20.55
C GLU A 131 21.82 8.45 20.32
N ARG A 132 22.06 7.92 19.11
CA ARG A 132 23.33 7.32 18.72
C ARG A 132 24.47 8.32 18.57
N ALA A 133 24.18 9.59 18.27
CA ALA A 133 25.18 10.64 18.18
C ALA A 133 25.57 11.21 19.56
N THR A 134 24.67 11.12 20.55
CA THR A 134 24.88 11.67 21.90
C THR A 134 25.31 10.65 22.95
N GLY A 135 25.07 9.36 22.73
CA GLY A 135 25.42 8.25 23.64
C GLY A 135 26.72 7.57 23.27
#